data_AF-A0A1D1VM97-F1
#
_entry.id   AF-A0A1D1VM97-F1
#
_cell.length_a   1.000
_cell.length_b   1.000
_cell.length_c   1.000
_cell.angle_alpha   90.00
_cell.angle_beta   90.00
_cell.angle_gamma   90.00
#
_symmetry.space_group_name_H-M   'P 1'
#
loop_
_entity.id
_entity.type
_entity.pdbx_description
1 polymer ?
#
loop_
_entity_poly.entity_id
_entity_poly.type
_entity_poly.pdbx_seq_one_letter_code
_entity_poly.pdbx_strand_id
1 'polypeptide(L)'
;MDVFADFVMLVVPKVGQECARWKYDARKNEKTLTVYRLSYHDQTAVVSDCLSLQFCTEPSNLFTYSLIPTFTSQGNKRETSFIQDLLGKSVLTSAAEIQKLLHCLDREDQESDSDLALHIDEAETEQASHYPPFFEREGTLGSDACSWGDDEKGHSDATSDSDFLVKTESRIKKKLKDRRTSLRRSARNVPVEPEMPVKRASRRKRSTEEPEIGVKKMKKNGLRKRSQSCKKGKHSEVQEALVDSIVFEDIPSLPQHPTSGGTILSSQYWTLPAEGRTRLDCTKHIFIDNDALSSLPHLSAVSPEELFTESVKYGWSLVEHLLGGSEGISRSFAYVSSGTCPIEKEELMGIVVQLSDAVREHLQRSFHIDRVGDVGKAIMVVMKPKLELRYKELGSTNACPSHTRQPSDMLLKGHLKKSSYPAPRKVQLAHGFDFYGDGDKLLEIEGRCREDPLQGRRCGIFAMDVVAELIGGLDVFLEGRKQTYRGGTVLLGDDIFEALFLRARKTLNLDDTIALKEFRAFV
;
A
#
# COMPACT_ATOMS: atom_id res chain seq x y z
N MET A 1 31.96 -3.69 -21.11
CA MET A 1 31.26 -3.86 -19.83
C MET A 1 32.04 -3.08 -18.79
N ASP A 2 31.35 -2.33 -17.93
CA ASP A 2 31.97 -1.63 -16.81
C ASP A 2 32.01 -2.60 -15.62
N VAL A 3 33.14 -3.29 -15.46
CA VAL A 3 33.32 -4.33 -14.42
C VAL A 3 33.06 -3.77 -13.01
N PHE A 4 33.31 -2.47 -12.80
CA PHE A 4 33.01 -1.81 -11.53
C PHE A 4 31.50 -1.63 -11.33
N ALA A 5 30.75 -1.22 -12.35
CA ALA A 5 29.29 -1.11 -12.27
C ALA A 5 28.64 -2.47 -11.98
N ASP A 6 29.09 -3.54 -12.66
CA ASP A 6 28.61 -4.90 -12.44
C ASP A 6 28.89 -5.35 -11.00
N PHE A 7 30.09 -5.04 -10.48
CA PHE A 7 30.47 -5.30 -9.10
C PHE A 7 29.59 -4.55 -8.09
N VAL A 8 29.35 -3.24 -8.28
CA VAL A 8 28.48 -2.45 -7.40
C VAL A 8 27.07 -3.04 -7.35
N MET A 9 26.53 -3.50 -8.48
CA MET A 9 25.25 -4.20 -8.54
C MET A 9 25.23 -5.57 -7.85
N LEU A 10 26.38 -6.20 -7.59
CA LEU A 10 26.42 -7.46 -6.83
C LEU A 10 26.50 -7.23 -5.32
N VAL A 11 27.14 -6.14 -4.89
CA VAL A 11 27.39 -5.84 -3.47
C VAL A 11 26.24 -5.04 -2.84
N VAL A 12 25.81 -3.96 -3.49
CA VAL A 12 24.82 -3.01 -2.92
C VAL A 12 23.42 -3.63 -2.74
N PRO A 13 22.87 -4.41 -3.71
CA PRO A 13 21.49 -4.88 -3.60
C PRO A 13 21.23 -5.94 -2.54
N LYS A 14 22.25 -6.71 -2.13
CA LYS A 14 22.05 -7.82 -1.17
C LYS A 14 22.23 -7.43 0.28
N VAL A 15 23.15 -6.51 0.59
CA VAL A 15 23.52 -6.23 1.98
C VAL A 15 22.76 -5.02 2.54
N GLY A 16 22.44 -4.03 1.70
CA GLY A 16 21.69 -2.84 2.11
C GLY A 16 20.20 -3.05 2.31
N GLN A 17 19.59 -4.04 1.63
CA GLN A 17 18.15 -4.30 1.70
C GLN A 17 17.72 -5.08 2.93
N GLU A 18 18.58 -5.95 3.49
CA GLU A 18 18.17 -6.84 4.58
C GLU A 18 18.32 -6.21 5.98
N CYS A 19 19.29 -5.31 6.17
CA CYS A 19 19.63 -4.82 7.51
C CYS A 19 19.40 -3.31 7.73
N ALA A 20 19.16 -2.50 6.68
CA ALA A 20 19.03 -1.02 6.70
C ALA A 20 20.19 -0.21 7.35
N ARG A 21 21.10 -0.88 8.08
CA ARG A 21 22.19 -0.35 8.92
C ARG A 21 23.37 0.20 8.11
N TRP A 22 23.63 -0.40 6.95
CA TRP A 22 24.71 0.01 6.05
C TRP A 22 24.18 0.89 4.91
N LYS A 23 24.83 2.04 4.66
CA LYS A 23 24.59 2.92 3.50
C LYS A 23 25.76 2.84 2.53
N TYR A 24 25.52 3.09 1.25
CA TYR A 24 26.51 2.91 0.19
C TYR A 24 26.66 4.18 -0.64
N ASP A 25 27.90 4.57 -0.94
CA ASP A 25 28.26 5.61 -1.90
C ASP A 25 29.22 5.02 -2.94
N ALA A 26 28.84 5.07 -4.22
CA ALA A 26 29.61 4.50 -5.31
C ALA A 26 30.16 5.60 -6.21
N ARG A 27 31.47 5.83 -6.14
CA ARG A 27 32.19 6.86 -6.92
C ARG A 27 32.80 6.24 -8.17
N LYS A 28 32.05 6.29 -9.27
CA LYS A 28 32.46 5.68 -10.56
C LYS A 28 33.81 6.16 -11.09
N ASN A 29 34.08 7.46 -10.98
CA ASN A 29 35.33 8.05 -11.49
C ASN A 29 36.57 7.60 -10.69
N GLU A 30 36.40 7.38 -9.39
CA GLU A 30 37.45 6.93 -8.47
C GLU A 30 37.49 5.41 -8.35
N LYS A 31 36.57 4.70 -9.03
CA LYS A 31 36.33 3.25 -8.89
C LYS A 31 36.33 2.82 -7.41
N THR A 32 35.63 3.59 -6.58
CA THR A 32 35.60 3.39 -5.13
C THR A 32 34.17 3.19 -4.67
N LEU A 33 33.96 2.17 -3.83
CA LEU A 33 32.69 1.91 -3.15
C LEU A 33 32.90 2.14 -1.66
N THR A 34 32.20 3.12 -1.09
CA THR A 34 32.23 3.41 0.33
C THR A 34 30.96 2.89 1.00
N VAL A 35 31.13 2.16 2.09
CA VAL A 35 30.06 1.57 2.89
C VAL A 35 30.11 2.22 4.28
N TYR A 36 29.04 2.88 4.67
CA TYR A 36 28.93 3.58 5.95
C TYR A 36 28.03 2.80 6.89
N ARG A 37 28.45 2.65 8.14
CA ARG A 37 27.57 2.32 9.25
C ARG A 37 27.14 3.62 9.91
N LEU A 38 25.84 3.78 10.11
CA LEU A 38 25.31 4.93 10.83
C LEU A 38 25.07 4.54 12.29
N SER A 39 25.54 5.36 13.23
CA SER A 39 25.03 5.44 14.58
C SER A 39 24.14 6.67 14.72
N TYR A 40 23.32 6.72 15.75
CA TYR A 40 22.45 7.84 16.03
C TYR A 40 22.77 8.39 17.41
N HIS A 41 23.03 9.70 17.49
CA HIS A 41 23.23 10.44 18.73
C HIS A 41 22.38 11.71 18.65
N ASP A 42 21.56 11.98 19.65
CA ASP A 42 20.65 13.13 19.70
C ASP A 42 19.87 13.33 18.39
N GLN A 43 19.23 12.26 17.89
CA GLN A 43 18.47 12.25 16.64
C GLN A 43 19.26 12.56 15.36
N THR A 44 20.56 12.80 15.46
CA THR A 44 21.47 13.06 14.33
C THR A 44 22.15 11.76 13.91
N ALA A 45 22.10 11.46 12.61
CA ALA A 45 22.86 10.35 12.05
C ALA A 45 24.35 10.71 11.99
N VAL A 46 25.19 9.92 12.65
CA VAL A 46 26.65 10.06 12.63
C VAL A 46 27.23 8.81 11.99
N VAL A 47 28.29 8.96 11.19
CA VAL A 47 29.01 7.81 10.64
C VAL A 47 29.83 7.18 11.76
N SER A 48 29.40 6.01 12.24
CA SER A 48 30.18 5.25 13.23
C SER A 48 31.36 4.58 12.55
N ASP A 49 31.11 3.83 11.48
CA ASP A 49 32.14 3.14 10.72
C ASP A 49 32.06 3.44 9.23
N CYS A 50 33.21 3.37 8.56
CA CYS A 50 33.36 3.62 7.14
C CYS A 50 34.33 2.60 6.54
N LEU A 51 33.83 1.75 5.65
CA LEU A 51 34.60 0.81 4.84
C LEU A 51 34.68 1.34 3.40
N SER A 52 35.85 1.79 2.98
CA SER A 52 36.11 2.19 1.60
C SER A 52 36.79 1.06 0.83
N LEU A 53 36.24 0.67 -0.31
CA LEU A 53 36.73 -0.40 -1.17
C LEU A 53 37.24 0.21 -2.48
N GLN A 54 38.56 0.26 -2.65
CA GLN A 54 39.17 0.74 -3.88
C GLN A 54 39.31 -0.40 -4.89
N PHE A 55 38.67 -0.26 -6.05
CA PHE A 55 38.67 -1.27 -7.09
C PHE A 55 39.89 -1.13 -8.01
N CYS A 56 40.69 -2.20 -8.06
CA CYS A 56 41.90 -2.30 -8.86
C CYS A 56 41.74 -3.41 -9.90
N THR A 57 42.06 -3.14 -11.16
CA THR A 57 42.10 -4.14 -12.24
C THR A 57 43.53 -4.55 -12.52
N GLU A 58 43.77 -5.83 -12.73
CA GLU A 58 45.08 -6.29 -13.14
C GLU A 58 45.33 -5.96 -14.64
N PRO A 59 46.45 -5.33 -15.01
CA PRO A 59 46.71 -4.98 -16.42
C PRO A 59 46.79 -6.19 -17.35
N SER A 60 47.19 -7.34 -16.81
CA SER A 60 47.35 -8.62 -17.50
C SER A 60 46.01 -9.33 -17.75
N ASN A 61 44.99 -9.06 -16.93
CA ASN A 61 43.68 -9.70 -17.01
C ASN A 61 42.56 -8.75 -16.60
N LEU A 62 41.83 -8.24 -17.60
CA LEU A 62 40.70 -7.32 -17.41
C LEU A 62 39.51 -7.92 -16.66
N PHE A 63 39.47 -9.25 -16.49
CA PHE A 63 38.44 -9.96 -15.74
C PHE A 63 38.83 -10.21 -14.28
N THR A 64 40.11 -10.01 -13.93
CA THR A 64 40.59 -10.14 -12.56
C THR A 64 40.63 -8.76 -11.91
N TYR A 65 39.93 -8.63 -10.79
CA TYR A 65 39.95 -7.43 -9.98
C TYR A 65 40.32 -7.76 -8.54
N SER A 66 40.89 -6.78 -7.87
CA SER A 66 41.18 -6.77 -6.46
C SER A 66 40.55 -5.54 -5.83
N LEU A 67 40.16 -5.68 -4.57
CA LEU A 67 39.59 -4.61 -3.76
C LEU A 67 40.54 -4.38 -2.60
N ILE A 68 40.98 -3.14 -2.47
CA ILE A 68 41.85 -2.72 -1.37
C ILE A 68 40.94 -2.06 -0.33
N PRO A 69 40.64 -2.73 0.79
CA PRO A 69 39.75 -2.19 1.79
C PRO A 69 40.50 -1.23 2.72
N THR A 70 39.86 -0.10 3.04
CA THR A 70 40.29 0.85 4.06
C THR A 70 39.17 1.01 5.06
N PHE A 71 39.44 0.79 6.34
CA PHE A 71 38.41 0.85 7.38
C PHE A 71 38.69 1.98 8.37
N THR A 72 37.65 2.72 8.72
CA THR A 72 37.66 3.80 9.69
C THR A 72 36.55 3.53 10.69
N SER A 73 36.83 3.63 11.98
CA SER A 73 35.85 3.42 13.04
C SER A 73 35.94 4.56 14.06
N GLN A 74 34.80 5.16 14.36
CA GLN A 74 34.65 6.34 15.21
C GLN A 74 35.58 7.49 14.77
N GLY A 75 35.70 7.70 13.45
CA GLY A 75 36.59 8.69 12.87
C GLY A 75 38.09 8.31 12.84
N ASN A 76 38.48 7.20 13.47
CA ASN A 76 39.86 6.74 13.50
C ASN A 76 40.14 5.70 12.41
N LYS A 77 41.13 5.97 11.55
CA LYS A 77 41.56 5.01 10.53
C LYS A 77 42.19 3.79 11.21
N ARG A 78 41.63 2.61 10.97
CA ARG A 78 42.20 1.34 11.46
C ARG A 78 43.31 0.88 10.53
N GLU A 79 44.26 0.12 11.09
CA GLU A 79 45.34 -0.48 10.31
C GLU A 79 44.81 -1.57 9.36
N THR A 80 45.52 -1.82 8.27
CA THR A 80 45.15 -2.88 7.31
C THR A 80 45.21 -4.28 7.90
N SER A 81 46.01 -4.48 8.95
CA SER A 81 46.09 -5.69 9.76
C SER A 81 44.73 -6.08 10.34
N PHE A 82 43.91 -5.10 10.76
CA PHE A 82 42.56 -5.36 11.29
C PHE A 82 41.69 -6.20 10.34
N ILE A 83 41.68 -5.85 9.05
CA ILE A 83 40.88 -6.58 8.05
C ILE A 83 41.51 -7.95 7.77
N GLN A 84 42.83 -8.02 7.78
CA GLN A 84 43.55 -9.28 7.65
C GLN A 84 43.28 -10.23 8.83
N ASP A 85 43.12 -9.72 10.05
CA ASP A 85 42.81 -10.51 11.24
C ASP A 85 41.37 -11.05 11.16
N LEU A 86 40.43 -10.25 10.66
CA LEU A 86 39.03 -10.66 10.47
C LEU A 86 38.83 -11.71 9.38
N LEU A 87 39.53 -11.57 8.24
CA LEU A 87 39.29 -12.41 7.05
C LEU A 87 40.42 -13.37 6.68
N GLY A 88 41.60 -13.21 7.27
CA GLY A 88 42.83 -13.89 6.87
C GLY A 88 43.47 -13.32 5.60
N LYS A 89 42.98 -12.19 5.07
CA LYS A 89 43.43 -11.59 3.80
C LYS A 89 43.34 -10.06 3.84
N SER A 90 44.32 -9.39 3.24
CA SER A 90 44.36 -7.92 3.12
C SER A 90 43.71 -7.37 1.84
N VAL A 91 43.41 -8.24 0.88
CA VAL A 91 42.82 -7.91 -0.42
C VAL A 91 41.61 -8.80 -0.65
N LEU A 92 40.49 -8.21 -1.08
CA LEU A 92 39.26 -8.94 -1.39
C LEU A 92 39.14 -9.11 -2.90
N THR A 93 38.68 -10.27 -3.35
CA THR A 93 38.58 -10.61 -4.79
C THR A 93 37.17 -11.01 -5.20
N SER A 94 36.21 -11.01 -4.27
CA SER A 94 34.82 -11.36 -4.57
C SER A 94 33.81 -10.62 -3.71
N ALA A 95 32.57 -10.50 -4.21
CA ALA A 95 31.45 -9.94 -3.46
C ALA A 95 31.14 -10.74 -2.17
N ALA A 96 31.35 -12.07 -2.19
CA ALA A 96 31.13 -12.93 -1.02
C ALA A 96 32.09 -12.62 0.14
N GLU A 97 33.34 -12.24 -0.16
CA GLU A 97 34.30 -11.85 0.87
C GLU A 97 33.92 -10.52 1.54
N ILE A 98 33.34 -9.57 0.79
CA ILE A 98 32.81 -8.31 1.35
C ILE A 98 31.62 -8.60 2.25
N GLN A 99 30.70 -9.48 1.82
CA GLN A 99 29.58 -9.88 2.66
C GLN A 99 30.05 -10.52 3.96
N LYS A 100 31.07 -11.37 3.90
CA LYS A 100 31.70 -11.94 5.09
C LYS A 100 32.33 -10.86 5.98
N LEU A 101 33.02 -9.87 5.40
CA LEU A 101 33.58 -8.75 6.14
C LEU A 101 32.50 -7.95 6.89
N LEU A 102 31.44 -7.55 6.17
CA LEU A 102 30.34 -6.78 6.77
C LEU A 102 29.65 -7.58 7.88
N HIS A 103 29.46 -8.88 7.70
CA HIS A 103 28.93 -9.76 8.74
C HIS A 103 29.87 -9.86 9.96
N CYS A 104 31.18 -9.90 9.77
CA CYS A 104 32.14 -9.88 10.89
C CYS A 104 32.04 -8.57 11.68
N LEU A 105 31.97 -7.43 10.97
CA LEU A 105 31.81 -6.11 11.58
C LEU A 105 30.49 -5.96 12.34
N ASP A 106 29.41 -6.58 11.85
CA ASP A 106 28.13 -6.60 12.55
C ASP A 106 28.14 -7.47 13.82
N ARG A 107 29.01 -8.49 13.90
CA ARG A 107 29.10 -9.39 15.06
C ARG A 107 29.88 -8.79 16.22
N GLU A 108 30.98 -8.09 15.95
CA GLU A 108 31.79 -7.47 17.00
C GLU A 108 30.98 -6.49 17.87
N ASP A 109 30.07 -5.72 17.26
CA ASP A 109 29.16 -4.82 17.99
C ASP A 109 28.24 -5.59 18.95
N GLN A 110 27.70 -6.73 18.51
CA GLN A 110 26.78 -7.52 19.36
C GLN A 110 27.48 -8.10 20.58
N GLU A 111 28.77 -8.41 20.46
CA GLU A 111 29.58 -8.90 21.58
C GLU A 111 29.95 -7.76 22.53
N SER A 112 30.29 -6.56 22.03
CA SER A 112 30.59 -5.41 22.89
C SER A 112 29.38 -4.91 23.69
N ASP A 113 28.18 -4.98 23.12
CA ASP A 113 26.95 -4.55 23.82
C ASP A 113 26.53 -5.56 24.90
N SER A 114 26.82 -6.86 24.69
CA SER A 114 26.56 -7.90 25.70
C SER A 114 27.43 -7.76 26.95
N ASP A 115 28.66 -7.28 26.81
CA ASP A 115 29.59 -7.08 27.93
C ASP A 115 29.27 -5.79 28.72
N LEU A 116 28.73 -4.76 28.05
CA LEU A 116 28.25 -3.53 28.70
C LEU A 116 26.97 -3.77 29.53
N ALA A 117 26.08 -4.65 29.07
CA ALA A 117 24.86 -5.01 29.81
C ALA A 117 25.13 -5.71 31.15
N LEU A 118 26.31 -6.32 31.35
CA LEU A 118 26.69 -6.99 32.60
C LEU A 118 27.32 -6.04 33.64
N HIS A 119 27.58 -4.77 33.29
CA HIS A 119 28.26 -3.81 34.18
C HIS A 119 27.40 -2.64 34.67
N ILE A 120 26.12 -2.57 34.28
CA ILE A 120 25.20 -1.49 34.70
C ILE A 120 24.53 -1.77 36.06
N ASP A 121 24.64 -2.98 36.62
CA ASP A 121 24.00 -3.34 37.91
C ASP A 121 24.73 -2.83 39.18
N GLU A 122 25.87 -2.15 39.09
CA GLU A 122 26.66 -1.77 40.29
C GLU A 122 26.96 -0.28 40.47
N ALA A 123 26.50 0.61 39.59
CA ALA A 123 26.78 2.04 39.72
C ALA A 123 25.56 2.89 39.35
N GLU A 124 24.63 3.06 40.30
CA GLU A 124 23.92 4.33 40.56
C GLU A 124 22.85 4.13 41.65
N THR A 125 23.31 4.07 42.90
CA THR A 125 22.50 4.50 44.05
C THR A 125 23.13 5.78 44.57
N GLU A 126 22.28 6.75 44.92
CA GLU A 126 22.61 8.06 45.52
C GLU A 126 22.82 9.24 44.53
N GLN A 127 21.73 9.91 44.18
CA GLN A 127 21.56 11.34 44.52
C GLN A 127 20.13 11.83 44.22
N ALA A 128 19.35 11.99 45.29
CA ALA A 128 18.17 12.83 45.29
C ALA A 128 18.59 14.29 45.51
N SER A 129 18.08 15.23 44.70
CA SER A 129 17.86 16.60 45.18
C SER A 129 16.81 17.39 44.37
N HIS A 130 15.88 17.95 45.12
CA HIS A 130 14.98 19.09 44.91
C HIS A 130 15.12 19.99 43.66
N TYR A 131 13.97 20.34 43.05
CA TYR A 131 13.39 21.71 42.98
C TYR A 131 11.96 21.72 42.33
N PRO A 132 11.18 22.83 42.28
CA PRO A 132 9.78 22.89 42.73
C PRO A 132 8.73 23.04 41.58
N PRO A 133 7.42 23.04 41.87
CA PRO A 133 6.39 23.22 40.84
C PRO A 133 6.05 24.72 40.64
N PHE A 134 5.94 25.16 39.39
CA PHE A 134 5.44 26.51 39.07
C PHE A 134 4.85 26.59 37.65
N PHE A 135 3.52 26.43 37.52
CA PHE A 135 2.55 27.45 37.09
C PHE A 135 1.20 26.80 36.76
N GLU A 136 0.23 27.04 37.63
CA GLU A 136 -1.19 27.00 37.31
C GLU A 136 -1.53 28.18 36.38
N ARG A 137 -2.36 27.92 35.35
CA ARG A 137 -3.15 28.97 34.71
C ARG A 137 -4.58 28.51 34.60
N GLU A 138 -5.38 28.96 35.55
CA GLU A 138 -6.82 29.06 35.43
C GLU A 138 -7.20 29.95 34.24
N GLY A 139 -8.25 29.55 33.54
CA GLY A 139 -8.84 30.27 32.42
C GLY A 139 -10.23 29.73 32.13
N THR A 140 -11.12 29.86 33.11
CA THR A 140 -12.58 29.81 32.96
C THR A 140 -13.07 30.96 32.07
N LEU A 141 -14.00 30.66 31.15
CA LEU A 141 -15.00 31.50 30.45
C LEU A 141 -15.37 30.73 29.16
N GLY A 142 -16.61 30.45 28.78
CA GLY A 142 -17.93 30.79 29.28
C GLY A 142 -18.95 30.14 28.35
N SER A 143 -20.11 29.83 28.93
CA SER A 143 -21.39 29.47 28.33
C SER A 143 -21.74 30.29 27.07
N ASP A 144 -22.35 29.66 26.06
CA ASP A 144 -23.76 29.97 25.76
C ASP A 144 -24.38 29.08 24.68
N ALA A 145 -25.61 28.68 25.00
CA ALA A 145 -26.54 27.89 24.23
C ALA A 145 -27.18 28.70 23.10
N CYS A 146 -27.63 28.01 22.04
CA CYS A 146 -28.76 28.46 21.24
C CYS A 146 -29.58 27.24 20.80
N SER A 147 -30.72 27.10 21.47
CA SER A 147 -31.88 26.28 21.16
C SER A 147 -32.84 27.13 20.32
N TRP A 148 -33.25 26.61 19.17
CA TRP A 148 -34.47 26.95 18.39
C TRP A 148 -34.71 25.70 17.51
N GLY A 149 -35.88 25.12 17.32
CA GLY A 149 -37.26 25.49 17.58
C GLY A 149 -38.09 24.62 16.61
N ASP A 150 -39.23 24.15 17.09
CA ASP A 150 -40.13 23.17 16.45
C ASP A 150 -40.85 23.66 15.17
N ASP A 151 -41.50 22.67 14.54
CA ASP A 151 -42.72 22.72 13.69
C ASP A 151 -42.59 23.01 12.18
N GLU A 152 -42.98 22.05 11.34
CA GLU A 152 -44.34 22.03 10.75
C GLU A 152 -44.65 20.75 9.95
N LYS A 153 -45.89 20.27 10.11
CA LYS A 153 -46.54 19.17 9.38
C LYS A 153 -47.04 19.66 8.02
N GLY A 154 -46.84 18.86 6.96
CA GLY A 154 -47.50 19.03 5.67
C GLY A 154 -47.87 17.71 5.03
N HIS A 155 -49.17 17.39 5.02
CA HIS A 155 -49.80 16.34 4.20
C HIS A 155 -49.87 16.79 2.72
N SER A 156 -49.55 15.90 1.78
CA SER A 156 -50.25 15.89 0.47
C SER A 156 -50.11 14.57 -0.29
N ASP A 157 -51.30 14.07 -0.61
CA ASP A 157 -51.75 13.02 -1.52
C ASP A 157 -50.87 12.48 -2.64
N ALA A 158 -50.94 11.15 -2.76
CA ALA A 158 -50.51 10.35 -3.89
C ALA A 158 -51.51 10.45 -5.05
N THR A 159 -51.02 10.75 -6.25
CA THR A 159 -51.71 10.40 -7.51
C THR A 159 -50.78 9.67 -8.48
N SER A 160 -51.37 8.60 -9.01
CA SER A 160 -50.88 7.60 -9.97
C SER A 160 -50.16 8.16 -11.21
N ASP A 161 -48.91 7.76 -11.43
CA ASP A 161 -48.05 8.19 -12.55
C ASP A 161 -47.56 7.01 -13.41
N SER A 162 -48.48 6.15 -13.85
CA SER A 162 -48.19 4.96 -14.67
C SER A 162 -48.35 5.17 -16.20
N ASP A 163 -48.86 6.31 -16.66
CA ASP A 163 -49.16 6.56 -18.08
C ASP A 163 -48.09 7.37 -18.83
N PHE A 164 -47.05 7.86 -18.15
CA PHE A 164 -46.04 8.72 -18.77
C PHE A 164 -44.90 7.95 -19.47
N LEU A 165 -44.61 6.71 -19.05
CA LEU A 165 -43.45 5.94 -19.54
C LEU A 165 -43.64 5.36 -20.96
N VAL A 166 -44.87 5.10 -21.40
CA VAL A 166 -45.13 4.52 -22.74
C VAL A 166 -45.01 5.57 -23.86
N LYS A 167 -45.22 6.86 -23.57
CA LYS A 167 -45.12 7.95 -24.56
C LYS A 167 -43.67 8.36 -24.87
N THR A 168 -42.73 8.08 -23.98
CA THR A 168 -41.33 8.54 -24.11
C THR A 168 -40.51 7.61 -25.00
N GLU A 169 -40.74 6.28 -24.96
CA GLU A 169 -40.07 5.31 -25.83
C GLU A 169 -40.41 5.48 -27.32
N SER A 170 -41.68 5.80 -27.64
CA SER A 170 -42.14 5.95 -29.02
C SER A 170 -41.54 7.18 -29.73
N ARG A 171 -41.25 8.25 -28.97
CA ARG A 171 -40.57 9.45 -29.49
C ARG A 171 -39.08 9.22 -29.76
N ILE A 172 -38.41 8.39 -28.96
CA ILE A 172 -36.97 8.08 -29.13
C ILE A 172 -36.75 7.16 -30.33
N LYS A 173 -37.62 6.16 -30.53
CA LYS A 173 -37.56 5.25 -31.70
C LYS A 173 -37.80 5.98 -33.03
N LYS A 174 -38.60 7.06 -33.04
CA LYS A 174 -38.85 7.89 -34.24
C LYS A 174 -37.63 8.76 -34.60
N LYS A 175 -36.99 9.41 -33.61
CA LYS A 175 -35.79 10.25 -33.85
C LYS A 175 -34.55 9.46 -34.31
N LEU A 176 -34.42 8.18 -33.93
CA LEU A 176 -33.33 7.31 -34.38
C LEU A 176 -33.51 6.80 -35.82
N LYS A 177 -34.75 6.67 -36.31
CA LYS A 177 -35.03 6.23 -37.69
C LYS A 177 -34.74 7.34 -38.71
N ASP A 178 -35.02 8.59 -38.36
CA ASP A 178 -34.78 9.75 -39.24
C ASP A 178 -33.30 10.14 -39.36
N ARG A 179 -32.46 9.79 -38.37
CA ARG A 179 -30.99 9.98 -38.46
C ARG A 179 -30.31 8.96 -39.38
N ARG A 180 -30.89 7.76 -39.56
CA ARG A 180 -30.32 6.69 -40.40
C ARG A 180 -30.52 6.92 -41.91
N THR A 181 -31.50 7.73 -42.30
CA THR A 181 -31.77 8.08 -43.71
C THR A 181 -30.94 9.27 -44.19
N SER A 182 -30.43 10.11 -43.29
CA SER A 182 -29.59 11.27 -43.61
C SER A 182 -28.14 10.89 -43.97
N LEU A 183 -27.55 9.88 -43.32
CA LEU A 183 -26.14 9.50 -43.54
C LEU A 183 -25.88 8.64 -44.79
N ARG A 184 -26.90 8.26 -45.56
CA ARG A 184 -26.74 7.40 -46.75
C ARG A 184 -26.60 8.14 -48.09
N ARG A 185 -26.56 9.48 -48.09
CA ARG A 185 -26.47 10.29 -49.33
C ARG A 185 -25.12 10.93 -49.62
N SER A 186 -24.10 10.75 -48.78
CA SER A 186 -22.80 11.40 -48.98
C SER A 186 -21.63 10.41 -49.01
N ALA A 187 -21.67 9.47 -49.97
CA ALA A 187 -20.51 8.67 -50.35
C ALA A 187 -20.77 8.00 -51.72
N ARG A 188 -20.59 8.75 -52.80
CA ARG A 188 -20.38 8.19 -54.15
C ARG A 188 -19.35 9.06 -54.86
N ASN A 189 -18.15 8.50 -55.05
CA ASN A 189 -17.34 8.54 -56.27
C ASN A 189 -15.88 8.21 -55.93
N VAL A 190 -15.52 6.93 -55.97
CA VAL A 190 -14.14 6.48 -56.21
C VAL A 190 -14.22 5.28 -57.18
N PRO A 191 -13.43 5.24 -58.26
CA PRO A 191 -13.47 4.14 -59.24
C PRO A 191 -12.79 2.88 -58.70
N VAL A 192 -13.37 1.72 -59.03
CA VAL A 192 -12.92 0.37 -58.67
C VAL A 192 -12.12 -0.21 -59.84
N GLU A 193 -10.94 -0.77 -59.56
CA GLU A 193 -10.23 -1.71 -60.45
C GLU A 193 -10.65 -3.17 -60.17
N PRO A 194 -10.65 -4.07 -61.18
CA PRO A 194 -11.22 -5.41 -61.05
C PRO A 194 -10.18 -6.47 -60.63
N GLU A 195 -10.47 -7.22 -59.57
CA GLU A 195 -9.77 -8.47 -59.24
C GLU A 195 -10.46 -9.71 -59.84
N MET A 196 -9.62 -10.66 -60.24
CA MET A 196 -9.96 -11.93 -60.88
C MET A 196 -10.53 -13.01 -59.94
N PRO A 197 -11.22 -14.04 -60.47
CA PRO A 197 -11.95 -15.02 -59.66
C PRO A 197 -11.09 -16.23 -59.27
N VAL A 198 -11.06 -16.55 -57.96
CA VAL A 198 -10.53 -17.84 -57.48
C VAL A 198 -11.68 -18.78 -57.12
N LYS A 199 -11.62 -19.96 -57.74
CA LYS A 199 -12.64 -21.00 -57.77
C LYS A 199 -12.78 -21.73 -56.43
N ARG A 200 -14.04 -21.97 -56.03
CA ARG A 200 -14.45 -22.96 -55.04
C ARG A 200 -14.07 -24.37 -55.49
N ALA A 201 -13.47 -25.16 -54.60
CA ALA A 201 -13.44 -26.60 -54.71
C ALA A 201 -13.90 -27.25 -53.39
N SER A 202 -14.99 -27.98 -53.51
CA SER A 202 -15.52 -28.97 -52.57
C SER A 202 -14.65 -30.22 -52.59
N ARG A 203 -14.33 -30.83 -51.43
CA ARG A 203 -14.39 -32.29 -51.26
C ARG A 203 -14.06 -32.82 -49.86
N ARG A 204 -14.95 -33.74 -49.45
CA ARG A 204 -14.73 -35.08 -48.85
C ARG A 204 -14.32 -35.23 -47.36
N LYS A 205 -15.29 -35.82 -46.65
CA LYS A 205 -15.18 -36.78 -45.54
C LYS A 205 -14.06 -37.81 -45.75
N ARG A 206 -13.30 -38.09 -44.68
CA ARG A 206 -12.73 -39.41 -44.39
C ARG A 206 -12.60 -39.60 -42.89
N SER A 207 -13.15 -40.71 -42.42
CA SER A 207 -12.94 -41.35 -41.12
C SER A 207 -11.49 -41.81 -40.99
N THR A 208 -10.93 -41.74 -39.79
CA THR A 208 -9.72 -42.48 -39.44
C THR A 208 -9.84 -42.93 -38.00
N GLU A 209 -9.66 -44.23 -37.83
CA GLU A 209 -9.70 -45.03 -36.62
C GLU A 209 -8.54 -44.65 -35.69
N GLU A 210 -8.82 -44.52 -34.40
CA GLU A 210 -7.79 -44.45 -33.35
C GLU A 210 -7.47 -45.86 -32.83
N PRO A 211 -6.19 -46.21 -32.63
CA PRO A 211 -5.82 -47.44 -31.97
C PRO A 211 -5.79 -47.28 -30.44
N GLU A 212 -6.42 -48.21 -29.75
CA GLU A 212 -6.32 -48.40 -28.30
C GLU A 212 -4.87 -48.75 -27.92
N ILE A 213 -4.20 -47.85 -27.19
CA ILE A 213 -2.95 -48.16 -26.49
C ILE A 213 -3.27 -48.38 -25.00
N GLY A 214 -3.19 -49.65 -24.60
CA GLY A 214 -3.36 -50.09 -23.23
C GLY A 214 -2.30 -49.54 -22.28
N VAL A 215 -2.75 -48.75 -21.30
CA VAL A 215 -1.91 -48.26 -20.20
C VAL A 215 -1.85 -49.34 -19.11
N LYS A 216 -0.71 -50.04 -19.04
CA LYS A 216 -0.36 -50.92 -17.92
C LYS A 216 -0.17 -50.10 -16.64
N LYS A 217 -0.92 -50.46 -15.60
CA LYS A 217 -0.74 -50.00 -14.21
C LYS A 217 0.64 -50.44 -13.69
N MET A 218 1.61 -49.53 -13.63
CA MET A 218 2.84 -49.74 -12.87
C MET A 218 2.67 -49.32 -11.41
N LYS A 219 2.86 -50.31 -10.52
CA LYS A 219 2.96 -50.16 -9.07
C LYS A 219 4.06 -49.14 -8.72
N LYS A 220 3.65 -48.05 -8.07
CA LYS A 220 4.53 -47.02 -7.51
C LYS A 220 5.04 -47.52 -6.16
N ASN A 221 6.21 -48.16 -6.16
CA ASN A 221 6.90 -48.53 -4.93
C ASN A 221 7.41 -47.26 -4.22
N GLY A 222 7.15 -47.19 -2.92
CA GLY A 222 7.41 -46.05 -2.07
C GLY A 222 8.90 -45.74 -1.93
N LEU A 223 9.28 -44.55 -2.37
CA LEU A 223 10.51 -43.89 -1.94
C LEU A 223 10.14 -42.96 -0.79
N ARG A 224 10.30 -43.45 0.45
CA ARG A 224 10.26 -42.66 1.68
C ARG A 224 11.32 -41.55 1.56
N LYS A 225 10.91 -40.35 1.16
CA LYS A 225 11.68 -39.14 1.44
C LYS A 225 11.70 -38.98 2.95
N ARG A 226 12.84 -39.26 3.58
CA ARG A 226 13.16 -38.75 4.91
C ARG A 226 13.12 -37.24 4.79
N SER A 227 12.00 -36.65 5.18
CA SER A 227 11.90 -35.23 5.48
C SER A 227 12.91 -34.97 6.58
N GLN A 228 14.03 -34.38 6.20
CA GLN A 228 15.02 -33.85 7.11
C GLN A 228 14.30 -32.75 7.88
N SER A 229 13.85 -33.06 9.09
CA SER A 229 13.28 -32.08 10.01
C SER A 229 14.38 -31.08 10.32
N CYS A 230 14.39 -29.96 9.60
CA CYS A 230 15.09 -28.77 10.04
C CYS A 230 14.59 -28.51 11.45
N LYS A 231 15.48 -28.67 12.44
CA LYS A 231 15.24 -28.24 13.82
C LYS A 231 14.99 -26.74 13.76
N LYS A 232 13.73 -26.32 13.60
CA LYS A 232 13.30 -24.95 13.87
C LYS A 232 13.80 -24.67 15.28
N GLY A 233 14.71 -23.71 15.41
CA GLY A 233 15.34 -23.39 16.69
C GLY A 233 14.26 -23.00 17.70
N LYS A 234 14.45 -23.40 18.96
CA LYS A 234 13.55 -23.10 20.09
C LYS A 234 13.16 -21.61 20.19
N HIS A 235 13.98 -20.71 19.63
CA HIS A 235 13.71 -19.27 19.57
C HIS A 235 12.45 -18.88 18.80
N SER A 236 12.07 -19.61 17.74
CA SER A 236 10.89 -19.26 16.93
C SER A 236 9.57 -19.59 17.64
N GLU A 237 9.56 -20.63 18.46
CA GLU A 237 8.35 -21.10 19.16
C GLU A 237 8.01 -20.20 20.35
N VAL A 238 9.05 -19.68 21.03
CA VAL A 238 8.89 -18.68 22.09
C VAL A 238 8.34 -17.35 21.55
N GLN A 239 8.71 -16.96 20.33
CA GLN A 239 8.21 -15.72 19.71
C GLN A 239 6.72 -15.79 19.35
N GLU A 240 6.25 -16.91 18.78
CA GLU A 240 4.82 -17.07 18.47
C GLU A 240 3.96 -17.03 19.74
N ALA A 241 4.39 -17.72 20.80
CA ALA A 241 3.69 -17.69 22.08
C ALA A 241 3.64 -16.30 22.73
N LEU A 242 4.69 -15.49 22.55
CA LEU A 242 4.73 -14.10 23.03
C LEU A 242 3.82 -13.16 22.24
N VAL A 243 3.57 -13.45 20.96
CA VAL A 243 2.61 -12.69 20.17
C VAL A 243 1.18 -13.07 20.54
N ASP A 244 0.94 -14.35 20.84
CA ASP A 244 -0.36 -14.84 21.29
C ASP A 244 -0.79 -14.24 22.65
N SER A 245 0.16 -13.79 23.48
CA SER A 245 -0.16 -13.11 24.74
C SER A 245 -0.52 -11.62 24.58
N ILE A 246 -0.34 -11.03 23.39
CA ILE A 246 -0.71 -9.64 23.13
C ILE A 246 -2.21 -9.59 22.85
N VAL A 247 -2.99 -9.11 23.83
CA VAL A 247 -4.42 -8.85 23.66
C VAL A 247 -4.59 -7.63 22.75
N PHE A 248 -4.91 -7.86 21.48
CA PHE A 248 -5.02 -6.80 20.47
C PHE A 248 -6.17 -5.83 20.70
N GLU A 249 -7.20 -6.25 21.43
CA GLU A 249 -8.34 -5.40 21.78
C GLU A 249 -7.94 -4.26 22.73
N ASP A 250 -6.80 -4.40 23.42
CA ASP A 250 -6.32 -3.42 24.40
C ASP A 250 -5.36 -2.38 23.80
N ILE A 251 -5.03 -2.48 22.50
CA ILE A 251 -4.11 -1.52 21.89
C ILE A 251 -4.89 -0.26 21.47
N PRO A 252 -4.60 0.91 22.06
CA PRO A 252 -5.30 2.13 21.68
C PRO A 252 -4.97 2.47 20.21
N SER A 253 -6.02 2.59 19.40
CA SER A 253 -5.89 3.15 18.06
C SER A 253 -5.69 4.66 18.16
N LEU A 254 -4.68 5.15 17.46
CA LEU A 254 -4.46 6.58 17.30
C LEU A 254 -5.60 7.23 16.50
N PRO A 255 -5.91 8.51 16.74
CA PRO A 255 -6.89 9.22 15.94
C PRO A 255 -6.50 9.17 14.46
N GLN A 256 -7.49 8.97 13.59
CA GLN A 256 -7.23 8.94 12.15
C GLN A 256 -6.81 10.34 11.68
N HIS A 257 -5.77 10.42 10.85
CA HIS A 257 -5.35 11.70 10.27
C HIS A 257 -6.50 12.32 9.45
N PRO A 258 -6.80 13.63 9.54
CA PRO A 258 -7.93 14.26 8.84
C PRO A 258 -7.90 14.12 7.31
N THR A 259 -6.70 14.01 6.75
CA THR A 259 -6.47 13.79 5.30
C THR A 259 -6.22 12.34 4.93
N SER A 260 -6.37 11.39 5.87
CA SER A 260 -6.44 9.97 5.53
C SER A 260 -7.70 9.77 4.70
N GLY A 261 -7.55 9.39 3.43
CA GLY A 261 -8.71 9.14 2.58
C GLY A 261 -9.37 7.78 2.81
N GLY A 262 -9.12 7.10 3.94
CA GLY A 262 -9.79 5.86 4.35
C GLY A 262 -9.34 4.58 3.66
N THR A 263 -8.22 4.61 2.93
CA THR A 263 -7.51 3.46 2.35
C THR A 263 -6.00 3.69 2.47
N ILE A 264 -5.18 2.67 2.25
CA ILE A 264 -3.71 2.80 2.32
C ILE A 264 -3.19 3.82 1.30
N LEU A 265 -3.64 3.77 0.05
CA LEU A 265 -3.16 4.69 -0.99
C LEU A 265 -3.67 6.12 -0.81
N SER A 266 -4.84 6.29 -0.22
CA SER A 266 -5.38 7.62 0.05
C SER A 266 -4.85 8.23 1.36
N SER A 267 -4.12 7.46 2.16
CA SER A 267 -3.54 7.92 3.44
C SER A 267 -2.09 8.38 3.32
N GLN A 268 -1.63 8.76 2.13
CA GLN A 268 -0.24 9.15 1.84
C GLN A 268 0.18 10.51 2.41
N TYR A 269 -0.48 11.04 3.43
CA TYR A 269 -0.13 12.32 4.05
C TYR A 269 1.32 12.32 4.58
N TRP A 270 1.79 11.14 5.02
CA TRP A 270 3.13 10.90 5.54
C TRP A 270 4.24 11.01 4.49
N THR A 271 3.92 11.15 3.20
CA THR A 271 4.94 11.31 2.14
C THR A 271 5.48 12.74 2.03
N LEU A 272 4.77 13.71 2.59
CA LEU A 272 5.09 15.13 2.46
C LEU A 272 5.39 15.77 3.82
N PRO A 273 6.44 16.61 3.91
CA PRO A 273 6.68 17.40 5.11
C PRO A 273 5.55 18.42 5.31
N ALA A 274 5.19 18.68 6.57
CA ALA A 274 4.26 19.73 6.94
C ALA A 274 4.65 20.30 8.32
N GLU A 275 4.15 21.49 8.64
CA GLU A 275 4.25 22.04 9.99
C GLU A 275 3.55 21.09 10.98
N GLY A 276 4.18 20.86 12.14
CA GLY A 276 3.67 19.92 13.13
C GLY A 276 3.90 18.45 12.79
N ARG A 277 4.77 18.13 11.83
CA ARG A 277 5.20 16.74 11.54
C ARG A 277 6.66 16.48 11.83
N THR A 278 6.94 15.29 12.32
CA THR A 278 8.28 14.76 12.56
C THR A 278 8.59 13.63 11.57
N ARG A 279 9.85 13.58 11.12
CA ARG A 279 10.34 12.53 10.21
C ARG A 279 10.67 11.26 10.99
N LEU A 280 10.08 10.13 10.61
CA LEU A 280 10.30 8.82 11.27
C LEU A 280 11.55 8.09 10.75
N ASP A 281 11.81 8.14 9.44
CA ASP A 281 12.92 7.45 8.77
C ASP A 281 13.94 8.46 8.24
N CYS A 282 15.23 8.27 8.53
CA CYS A 282 16.27 9.22 8.15
C CYS A 282 16.57 9.19 6.64
N THR A 283 16.24 8.09 5.98
CA THR A 283 16.49 7.87 4.55
C THR A 283 15.27 8.05 3.68
N LYS A 284 14.08 7.68 4.15
CA LYS A 284 12.81 7.82 3.43
C LYS A 284 12.08 9.08 3.90
N HIS A 285 11.26 9.63 3.02
CA HIS A 285 10.40 10.77 3.35
C HIS A 285 9.11 10.26 3.98
N ILE A 286 9.20 9.77 5.22
CA ILE A 286 8.06 9.29 6.00
C ILE A 286 7.94 10.18 7.23
N PHE A 287 6.80 10.86 7.33
CA PHE A 287 6.50 11.84 8.37
C PHE A 287 5.26 11.42 9.15
N ILE A 288 5.18 11.83 10.41
CA ILE A 288 4.01 11.65 11.26
C ILE A 288 3.67 12.95 11.98
N ASP A 289 2.40 13.18 12.27
CA ASP A 289 1.97 14.31 13.09
C ASP A 289 2.52 14.20 14.52
N ASN A 290 3.00 15.33 15.03
CA ASN A 290 3.52 15.46 16.39
C ASN A 290 2.43 15.16 17.42
N ASP A 291 1.17 15.53 17.14
CA ASP A 291 0.04 15.26 18.02
C ASP A 291 -0.17 13.74 18.17
N ALA A 292 -0.19 13.00 17.06
CA ALA A 292 -0.29 11.55 17.06
C ALA A 292 0.90 10.90 17.81
N LEU A 293 2.11 11.38 17.57
CA LEU A 293 3.32 10.88 18.24
C LEU A 293 3.29 11.16 19.76
N SER A 294 2.82 12.34 20.17
CA SER A 294 2.74 12.77 21.57
C SER A 294 1.66 12.04 22.37
N SER A 295 0.67 11.47 21.69
CA SER A 295 -0.40 10.70 22.31
C SER A 295 0.00 9.25 22.66
N LEU A 296 1.16 8.80 22.20
CA LEU A 296 1.70 7.47 22.51
C LEU A 296 2.45 7.47 23.85
N PRO A 297 2.43 6.34 24.58
CA PRO A 297 3.20 6.19 25.82
C PRO A 297 4.71 6.28 25.55
N HIS A 298 5.43 6.94 26.45
CA HIS A 298 6.88 7.04 26.36
C HIS A 298 7.53 5.75 26.87
N LEU A 299 8.23 5.02 25.99
CA LEU A 299 8.74 3.67 26.31
C LEU A 299 9.87 3.65 27.35
N SER A 300 10.55 4.78 27.60
CA SER A 300 11.62 4.84 28.61
C SER A 300 11.15 4.66 30.05
N ALA A 301 9.84 4.77 30.31
CA ALA A 301 9.26 4.58 31.64
C ALA A 301 8.76 3.14 31.87
N VAL A 302 8.87 2.26 30.86
CA VAL A 302 8.37 0.89 30.89
C VAL A 302 9.43 -0.05 31.48
N SER A 303 9.03 -1.03 32.27
CA SER A 303 9.98 -2.00 32.83
C SER A 303 10.59 -2.89 31.74
N PRO A 304 11.81 -3.41 31.91
CA PRO A 304 12.45 -4.27 30.91
C PRO A 304 11.62 -5.50 30.50
N GLU A 305 10.82 -6.05 31.42
CA GLU A 305 9.95 -7.21 31.17
C GLU A 305 8.78 -6.86 30.23
N GLU A 306 8.24 -5.64 30.34
CA GLU A 306 7.11 -5.16 29.54
C GLU A 306 7.54 -4.44 28.27
N LEU A 307 8.80 -3.99 28.20
CA LEU A 307 9.34 -3.17 27.12
C LEU A 307 9.08 -3.76 25.74
N PHE A 308 9.23 -5.08 25.56
CA PHE A 308 8.96 -5.73 24.29
C PHE A 308 7.49 -5.60 23.87
N THR A 309 6.58 -5.92 24.78
CA THR A 309 5.13 -5.88 24.52
C THR A 309 4.69 -4.45 24.23
N GLU A 310 5.12 -3.48 25.03
CA GLU A 310 4.78 -2.06 24.83
C GLU A 310 5.41 -1.50 23.55
N SER A 311 6.61 -1.97 23.17
CA SER A 311 7.22 -1.62 21.87
C SER A 311 6.39 -2.14 20.69
N VAL A 312 5.83 -3.35 20.79
CA VAL A 312 4.93 -3.90 19.75
C VAL A 312 3.65 -3.09 19.68
N LYS A 313 3.03 -2.74 20.81
CA LYS A 313 1.82 -1.90 20.85
C LYS A 313 2.09 -0.52 20.24
N TYR A 314 3.15 0.15 20.69
CA TYR A 314 3.58 1.44 20.17
C TYR A 314 3.81 1.38 18.65
N GLY A 315 4.58 0.40 18.18
CA GLY A 315 4.89 0.25 16.77
C GLY A 315 3.64 -0.08 15.93
N TRP A 316 2.76 -0.94 16.43
CA TRP A 316 1.49 -1.23 15.78
C TRP A 316 0.60 0.01 15.66
N SER A 317 0.39 0.76 16.74
CA SER A 317 -0.42 1.99 16.73
C SER A 317 0.10 3.01 15.70
N LEU A 318 1.42 3.16 15.57
CA LEU A 318 2.03 4.01 14.54
C LEU A 318 1.78 3.50 13.12
N VAL A 319 2.04 2.22 12.86
CA VAL A 319 1.83 1.63 11.53
C VAL A 319 0.35 1.70 11.14
N GLU A 320 -0.56 1.41 12.07
CA GLU A 320 -2.00 1.53 11.87
C GLU A 320 -2.39 2.96 11.49
N HIS A 321 -1.90 3.96 12.23
CA HIS A 321 -2.17 5.37 11.94
C HIS A 321 -1.65 5.82 10.57
N LEU A 322 -0.42 5.44 10.21
CA LEU A 322 0.18 5.76 8.91
C LEU A 322 -0.56 5.10 7.73
N LEU A 323 -1.17 3.94 7.96
CA LEU A 323 -1.95 3.21 6.96
C LEU A 323 -3.43 3.66 6.88
N GLY A 324 -3.80 4.71 7.62
CA GLY A 324 -5.16 5.25 7.62
C GLY A 324 -6.13 4.54 8.55
N GLY A 325 -5.62 3.81 9.54
CA GLY A 325 -6.41 3.10 10.55
C GLY A 325 -6.78 1.66 10.17
N SER A 326 -7.30 0.91 11.14
CA SER A 326 -7.73 -0.47 10.98
C SER A 326 -8.66 -0.70 9.80
N GLU A 327 -9.65 0.18 9.65
CA GLU A 327 -10.65 0.09 8.60
C GLU A 327 -10.01 0.31 7.23
N GLY A 328 -9.10 1.28 7.10
CA GLY A 328 -8.38 1.57 5.87
C GLY A 328 -7.52 0.39 5.40
N ILE A 329 -6.81 -0.26 6.34
CA ILE A 329 -6.03 -1.48 6.05
C ILE A 329 -6.95 -2.60 5.55
N SER A 330 -7.98 -2.90 6.33
CA SER A 330 -8.90 -4.03 6.09
C SER A 330 -9.61 -3.87 4.74
N ARG A 331 -10.09 -2.65 4.46
CA ARG A 331 -10.75 -2.31 3.20
C ARG A 331 -9.81 -2.43 2.00
N SER A 332 -8.58 -1.92 2.11
CA SER A 332 -7.59 -1.96 1.02
C SER A 332 -7.25 -3.41 0.63
N PHE A 333 -6.96 -4.26 1.61
CA PHE A 333 -6.63 -5.67 1.35
C PHE A 333 -7.83 -6.51 0.94
N ALA A 334 -9.01 -6.25 1.49
CA ALA A 334 -10.25 -6.85 1.03
C ALA A 334 -10.49 -6.51 -0.45
N TYR A 335 -10.37 -5.25 -0.85
CA TYR A 335 -10.59 -4.86 -2.24
C TYR A 335 -9.59 -5.51 -3.20
N VAL A 336 -8.30 -5.55 -2.84
CA VAL A 336 -7.27 -6.26 -3.62
C VAL A 336 -7.59 -7.75 -3.78
N SER A 337 -8.10 -8.40 -2.73
CA SER A 337 -8.48 -9.82 -2.77
C SER A 337 -9.67 -10.12 -3.71
N SER A 338 -10.41 -9.10 -4.16
CA SER A 338 -11.52 -9.27 -5.11
C SER A 338 -11.07 -9.74 -6.49
N GLY A 339 -9.79 -9.57 -6.83
CA GLY A 339 -9.21 -9.82 -8.17
C GLY A 339 -9.40 -8.66 -9.15
N THR A 340 -10.36 -7.78 -8.89
CA THR A 340 -10.85 -6.76 -9.83
C THR A 340 -10.24 -5.38 -9.54
N CYS A 341 -9.71 -5.21 -8.33
CA CYS A 341 -8.91 -4.06 -7.95
C CYS A 341 -7.70 -3.92 -8.90
N PRO A 342 -7.45 -2.72 -9.46
CA PRO A 342 -6.29 -2.46 -10.30
C PRO A 342 -4.98 -2.39 -9.53
N ILE A 343 -5.04 -2.18 -8.20
CA ILE A 343 -3.88 -2.14 -7.31
C ILE A 343 -3.48 -3.58 -6.97
N GLU A 344 -2.19 -3.87 -7.09
CA GLU A 344 -1.66 -5.20 -6.81
C GLU A 344 -1.40 -5.39 -5.31
N LYS A 345 -1.51 -6.64 -4.83
CA LYS A 345 -1.28 -6.94 -3.40
C LYS A 345 0.15 -6.63 -3.01
N GLU A 346 1.07 -6.93 -3.90
CA GLU A 346 2.50 -6.72 -3.77
C GLU A 346 2.83 -5.24 -3.60
N GLU A 347 2.09 -4.36 -4.29
CA GLU A 347 2.25 -2.91 -4.16
C GLU A 347 1.82 -2.42 -2.77
N LEU A 348 0.64 -2.83 -2.29
CA LEU A 348 0.20 -2.50 -0.93
C LEU A 348 1.14 -3.07 0.14
N MET A 349 1.59 -4.30 -0.04
CA MET A 349 2.56 -4.92 0.86
C MET A 349 3.89 -4.18 0.87
N GLY A 350 4.33 -3.63 -0.27
CA GLY A 350 5.51 -2.78 -0.36
C GLY A 350 5.39 -1.53 0.53
N ILE A 351 4.23 -0.87 0.52
CA ILE A 351 3.94 0.29 1.39
C ILE A 351 3.94 -0.13 2.87
N VAL A 352 3.26 -1.24 3.20
CA VAL A 352 3.22 -1.77 4.58
C VAL A 352 4.64 -2.02 5.11
N VAL A 353 5.47 -2.73 4.35
CA VAL A 353 6.86 -3.01 4.74
C VAL A 353 7.65 -1.72 4.88
N GLN A 354 7.49 -0.77 3.95
CA GLN A 354 8.19 0.51 3.99
C GLN A 354 7.87 1.31 5.26
N LEU A 355 6.60 1.35 5.66
CA LEU A 355 6.15 2.06 6.87
C LEU A 355 6.56 1.31 8.14
N SER A 356 6.47 -0.02 8.17
CA SER A 356 6.96 -0.83 9.28
C SER A 356 8.47 -0.66 9.49
N ASP A 357 9.26 -0.57 8.41
CA ASP A 357 10.70 -0.29 8.50
C ASP A 357 10.98 1.09 9.10
N ALA A 358 10.20 2.11 8.70
CA ALA A 358 10.34 3.46 9.23
C ALA A 358 10.00 3.54 10.72
N VAL A 359 8.94 2.85 11.15
CA VAL A 359 8.57 2.74 12.56
C VAL A 359 9.62 1.98 13.36
N ARG A 360 10.21 0.93 12.79
CA ARG A 360 11.33 0.20 13.39
C ARG A 360 12.55 1.12 13.59
N GLU A 361 12.94 1.85 12.56
CA GLU A 361 14.03 2.81 12.65
C GLU A 361 13.77 3.89 13.71
N HIS A 362 12.53 4.41 13.78
CA HIS A 362 12.11 5.33 14.83
C HIS A 362 12.23 4.75 16.24
N LEU A 363 11.74 3.52 16.45
CA LEU A 363 11.83 2.81 17.72
C LEU A 363 13.29 2.62 18.17
N GLN A 364 14.14 2.18 17.26
CA GLN A 364 15.57 1.99 17.52
C GLN A 364 16.25 3.31 17.89
N ARG A 365 15.97 4.39 17.15
CA ARG A 365 16.56 5.71 17.38
C ARG A 365 16.09 6.39 18.67
N SER A 366 14.80 6.28 18.97
CA SER A 366 14.20 7.06 20.05
C SER A 366 14.31 6.37 21.40
N PHE A 367 14.36 5.04 21.41
CA PHE A 367 14.29 4.24 22.63
C PHE A 367 15.42 3.22 22.77
N HIS A 368 16.38 3.17 21.83
CA HIS A 368 17.54 2.26 21.87
C HIS A 368 17.15 0.79 22.05
N ILE A 369 16.08 0.34 21.39
CA ILE A 369 15.60 -1.05 21.49
C ILE A 369 16.48 -1.99 20.65
N ASP A 370 17.18 -2.91 21.30
CA ASP A 370 18.08 -3.87 20.62
C ASP A 370 17.34 -4.87 19.73
N ARG A 371 16.17 -5.33 20.19
CA ARG A 371 15.38 -6.39 19.53
C ARG A 371 14.35 -5.85 18.55
N VAL A 372 14.64 -4.72 17.91
CA VAL A 372 13.70 -4.02 17.03
C VAL A 372 13.27 -4.86 15.81
N GLY A 373 14.12 -5.79 15.37
CA GLY A 373 13.77 -6.77 14.34
C GLY A 373 12.69 -7.77 14.77
N ASP A 374 12.66 -8.16 16.04
CA ASP A 374 11.63 -9.05 16.58
C ASP A 374 10.32 -8.30 16.81
N VAL A 375 10.39 -7.03 17.24
CA VAL A 375 9.22 -6.14 17.31
C VAL A 375 8.56 -6.01 15.93
N GLY A 376 9.35 -5.78 14.88
CA GLY A 376 8.84 -5.71 13.50
C GLY A 376 8.14 -7.00 13.05
N LYS A 377 8.69 -8.18 13.38
CA LYS A 377 8.04 -9.47 13.08
C LYS A 377 6.72 -9.61 13.83
N ALA A 378 6.70 -9.27 15.12
CA ALA A 378 5.50 -9.31 15.93
C ALA A 378 4.40 -8.41 15.34
N ILE A 379 4.71 -7.16 14.98
CA ILE A 379 3.80 -6.23 14.30
C ILE A 379 3.21 -6.86 13.03
N MET A 380 4.03 -7.52 12.20
CA MET A 380 3.53 -8.18 10.99
C MET A 380 2.60 -9.36 11.29
N VAL A 381 2.82 -10.09 12.38
CA VAL A 381 1.89 -11.13 12.85
C VAL A 381 0.56 -10.50 13.27
N VAL A 382 0.58 -9.39 14.03
CA VAL A 382 -0.62 -8.61 14.40
C VAL A 382 -1.42 -8.17 13.17
N MET A 383 -0.72 -7.71 12.14
CA MET A 383 -1.33 -7.19 10.93
C MET A 383 -1.96 -8.28 10.06
N LYS A 384 -1.38 -9.49 10.07
CA LYS A 384 -1.69 -10.56 9.13
C LYS A 384 -3.19 -10.83 8.94
N PRO A 385 -4.04 -10.93 9.99
CA PRO A 385 -5.47 -11.13 9.80
C PRO A 385 -6.13 -10.05 8.94
N LYS A 386 -5.70 -8.79 9.04
CA LYS A 386 -6.21 -7.67 8.24
C LYS A 386 -5.68 -7.69 6.80
N LEU A 387 -4.43 -8.15 6.61
CA LEU A 387 -3.79 -8.27 5.28
C LEU A 387 -4.30 -9.46 4.46
N GLU A 388 -4.92 -10.45 5.14
CA GLU A 388 -5.49 -11.66 4.54
C GLU A 388 -7.02 -11.62 4.42
N LEU A 389 -7.65 -10.52 4.84
CA LEU A 389 -9.10 -10.34 4.79
C LEU A 389 -9.62 -10.48 3.36
N ARG A 390 -10.62 -11.34 3.16
CA ARG A 390 -11.23 -11.54 1.84
C ARG A 390 -12.33 -10.52 1.60
N TYR A 391 -12.55 -10.17 0.33
CA TYR A 391 -13.59 -9.23 -0.07
C TYR A 391 -14.99 -9.62 0.44
N LYS A 392 -15.31 -10.92 0.44
CA LYS A 392 -16.58 -11.47 0.94
C LYS A 392 -16.74 -11.38 2.47
N GLU A 393 -15.62 -11.23 3.20
CA GLU A 393 -15.58 -11.10 4.66
C GLU A 393 -15.68 -9.65 5.10
N LEU A 394 -15.59 -8.70 4.15
CA LEU A 394 -15.94 -7.31 4.36
C LEU A 394 -17.47 -7.19 4.48
N GLY A 395 -17.98 -7.68 5.61
CA GLY A 395 -19.38 -7.54 5.98
C GLY A 395 -19.65 -6.09 6.35
N SER A 396 -20.79 -5.57 5.89
CA SER A 396 -21.28 -4.30 6.40
C SER A 396 -21.67 -4.52 7.86
N THR A 397 -20.95 -3.89 8.78
CA THR A 397 -21.25 -3.93 10.22
C THR A 397 -22.69 -3.51 10.53
N ASN A 398 -23.38 -2.86 9.58
CA ASN A 398 -24.75 -2.35 9.73
C ASN A 398 -25.76 -2.80 8.64
N ALA A 399 -25.36 -3.58 7.62
CA ALA A 399 -26.28 -3.95 6.53
C ALA A 399 -26.47 -5.46 6.40
N CYS A 400 -27.74 -5.83 6.19
CA CYS A 400 -28.31 -7.15 5.99
C CYS A 400 -27.28 -8.26 5.70
N PRO A 401 -27.09 -9.26 6.59
CA PRO A 401 -26.09 -10.33 6.45
C PRO A 401 -26.30 -11.25 5.22
N SER A 402 -27.30 -11.00 4.39
CA SER A 402 -27.63 -11.75 3.18
C SER A 402 -26.98 -11.24 1.90
N HIS A 403 -26.45 -10.00 1.88
CA HIS A 403 -25.85 -9.44 0.66
C HIS A 403 -24.32 -9.50 0.71
N THR A 404 -23.75 -10.47 -0.01
CA THR A 404 -22.31 -10.49 -0.29
C THR A 404 -21.96 -9.35 -1.23
N ARG A 405 -20.97 -8.53 -0.85
CA ARG A 405 -20.45 -7.47 -1.73
C ARG A 405 -19.96 -8.07 -3.04
N GLN A 406 -20.32 -7.44 -4.16
CA GLN A 406 -19.94 -7.81 -5.51
C GLN A 406 -18.83 -6.90 -5.99
N PRO A 407 -17.69 -7.46 -6.46
CA PRO A 407 -16.64 -6.65 -7.03
C PRO A 407 -16.96 -6.23 -8.47
N SER A 408 -16.23 -5.25 -9.00
CA SER A 408 -16.35 -4.80 -10.40
C SER A 408 -16.01 -5.93 -11.37
N ASP A 409 -16.41 -5.85 -12.64
CA ASP A 409 -15.98 -6.86 -13.62
C ASP A 409 -14.47 -6.75 -13.91
N MET A 410 -13.82 -7.88 -14.16
CA MET A 410 -12.39 -7.95 -14.52
C MET A 410 -12.04 -7.13 -15.76
N LEU A 411 -12.99 -6.91 -16.68
CA LEU A 411 -12.82 -6.05 -17.85
C LEU A 411 -12.46 -4.61 -17.47
N LEU A 412 -12.98 -4.10 -16.35
CA LEU A 412 -12.71 -2.72 -15.92
C LEU A 412 -11.34 -2.55 -15.26
N LYS A 413 -10.70 -3.62 -14.81
CA LYS A 413 -9.42 -3.56 -14.07
C LYS A 413 -8.37 -2.73 -14.80
N GLY A 414 -8.17 -2.96 -16.09
CA GLY A 414 -7.19 -2.21 -16.88
C GLY A 414 -7.55 -0.73 -17.04
N HIS A 415 -8.85 -0.42 -17.14
CA HIS A 415 -9.37 0.93 -17.33
C HIS A 415 -9.31 1.76 -16.04
N LEU A 416 -9.60 1.13 -14.90
CA LEU A 416 -9.56 1.76 -13.58
C LEU A 416 -8.14 2.05 -13.10
N LYS A 417 -7.12 1.39 -13.67
CA LYS A 417 -5.72 1.56 -13.23
C LYS A 417 -5.27 3.02 -13.20
N LYS A 418 -5.65 3.84 -14.18
CA LYS A 418 -5.29 5.26 -14.16
C LYS A 418 -6.03 6.03 -13.08
N SER A 419 -7.21 5.58 -12.68
CA SER A 419 -8.10 6.27 -11.75
C SER A 419 -8.00 5.73 -10.33
N SER A 420 -7.10 4.78 -10.04
CA SER A 420 -6.95 4.22 -8.69
C SER A 420 -5.73 4.67 -7.91
N TYR A 421 -4.94 5.58 -8.49
CA TYR A 421 -3.79 6.16 -7.82
C TYR A 421 -3.98 7.66 -7.61
N PRO A 422 -3.59 8.19 -6.43
CA PRO A 422 -3.49 9.62 -6.23
C PRO A 422 -2.49 10.21 -7.23
N ALA A 423 -2.80 11.39 -7.75
CA ALA A 423 -1.92 12.13 -8.65
C ALA A 423 -2.20 13.63 -8.53
N PRO A 424 -1.27 14.51 -8.92
CA PRO A 424 -1.54 15.94 -9.01
C PRO A 424 -2.80 16.20 -9.83
N ARG A 425 -3.66 17.10 -9.36
CA ARG A 425 -4.97 17.48 -9.95
C ARG A 425 -6.07 16.43 -9.84
N LYS A 426 -5.79 15.20 -9.40
CA LYS A 426 -6.84 14.23 -9.16
C LYS A 426 -7.46 14.41 -7.79
N VAL A 427 -8.77 14.19 -7.73
CA VAL A 427 -9.57 14.29 -6.52
C VAL A 427 -10.19 12.94 -6.24
N GLN A 428 -10.05 12.46 -5.00
CA GLN A 428 -10.70 11.25 -4.55
C GLN A 428 -12.22 11.40 -4.65
N LEU A 429 -12.91 10.42 -5.21
CA LEU A 429 -14.37 10.47 -5.34
C LEU A 429 -15.05 10.45 -3.98
N ALA A 430 -14.65 9.52 -3.12
CA ALA A 430 -15.23 9.34 -1.80
C ALA A 430 -14.18 8.82 -0.82
N HIS A 431 -14.31 9.25 0.44
CA HIS A 431 -13.50 8.73 1.53
C HIS A 431 -13.72 7.21 1.67
N GLY A 432 -12.62 6.50 1.80
CA GLY A 432 -12.54 5.05 1.91
C GLY A 432 -12.56 4.32 0.58
N PHE A 433 -12.31 4.99 -0.55
CA PHE A 433 -12.25 4.34 -1.86
C PHE A 433 -11.06 4.81 -2.69
N ASP A 434 -10.37 3.87 -3.34
CA ASP A 434 -9.25 4.15 -4.24
C ASP A 434 -9.73 4.49 -5.66
N PHE A 435 -10.59 5.51 -5.76
CA PHE A 435 -11.05 6.06 -7.04
C PHE A 435 -10.86 7.57 -7.08
N TYR A 436 -10.21 8.03 -8.13
CA TYR A 436 -9.75 9.39 -8.33
C TYR A 436 -10.10 9.84 -9.74
N GLY A 437 -10.85 10.94 -9.84
CA GLY A 437 -11.14 11.61 -11.11
C GLY A 437 -10.27 12.85 -11.30
N ASP A 438 -10.13 13.33 -12.53
CA ASP A 438 -9.53 14.64 -12.79
C ASP A 438 -10.41 15.75 -12.18
N GLY A 439 -9.82 16.62 -11.36
CA GLY A 439 -10.56 17.62 -10.60
C GLY A 439 -11.34 18.61 -11.47
N ASP A 440 -10.75 19.04 -12.60
CA ASP A 440 -11.40 19.98 -13.51
C ASP A 440 -12.55 19.30 -14.26
N LYS A 441 -12.37 18.02 -14.64
CA LYS A 441 -13.44 17.22 -15.24
C LYS A 441 -14.58 16.96 -14.27
N LEU A 442 -14.29 16.64 -13.02
CA LEU A 442 -15.32 16.48 -12.00
C LEU A 442 -16.11 17.79 -11.82
N LEU A 443 -15.44 18.95 -11.73
CA LEU A 443 -16.11 20.26 -11.66
C LEU A 443 -16.96 20.55 -12.90
N GLU A 444 -16.51 20.18 -14.09
CA GLU A 444 -17.29 20.29 -15.34
C GLU A 444 -18.58 19.45 -15.26
N ILE A 445 -18.47 18.18 -14.84
CA ILE A 445 -19.61 17.27 -14.66
C ILE A 445 -20.60 17.84 -13.64
N GLU A 446 -20.09 18.35 -12.52
CA GLU A 446 -20.89 18.99 -11.47
C GLU A 446 -21.71 20.17 -11.99
N GLY A 447 -21.08 21.06 -12.75
CA GLY A 447 -21.74 22.21 -13.36
C GLY A 447 -22.91 21.80 -14.25
N ARG A 448 -22.69 20.83 -15.14
CA ARG A 448 -23.74 20.34 -16.06
C ARG A 448 -24.90 19.69 -15.33
N CYS A 449 -24.64 18.95 -14.26
CA CYS A 449 -25.69 18.22 -13.54
C CYS A 449 -26.56 19.14 -12.68
N ARG A 450 -26.03 20.24 -12.13
CA ARG A 450 -26.81 21.16 -11.27
C ARG A 450 -28.01 21.79 -11.98
N GLU A 451 -27.99 21.87 -13.30
CA GLU A 451 -29.05 22.51 -14.11
C GLU A 451 -30.29 21.62 -14.33
N ASP A 452 -30.23 20.30 -14.05
CA ASP A 452 -31.38 19.41 -14.26
C ASP A 452 -32.38 19.47 -13.08
N PRO A 453 -33.66 19.81 -13.33
CA PRO A 453 -34.67 19.94 -12.28
C PRO A 453 -35.13 18.58 -11.70
N LEU A 454 -34.90 17.47 -12.41
CA LEU A 454 -35.36 16.15 -11.97
C LEU A 454 -34.25 15.43 -11.20
N GLN A 455 -34.38 15.36 -9.87
CA GLN A 455 -33.35 14.81 -8.98
C GLN A 455 -32.87 13.41 -9.36
N GLY A 456 -33.77 12.46 -9.64
CA GLY A 456 -33.39 11.09 -10.02
C GLY A 456 -32.59 11.05 -11.33
N ARG A 457 -33.05 11.79 -12.34
CA ARG A 457 -32.35 11.91 -13.63
C ARG A 457 -30.99 12.57 -13.47
N ARG A 458 -30.90 13.62 -12.65
CA ARG A 458 -29.66 14.32 -12.31
C ARG A 458 -28.64 13.38 -11.69
N CYS A 459 -29.05 12.54 -10.73
CA CYS A 459 -28.19 11.57 -10.07
C CYS A 459 -27.64 10.52 -11.05
N GLY A 460 -28.52 9.97 -11.90
CA GLY A 460 -28.13 8.98 -12.91
C GLY A 460 -27.13 9.55 -13.93
N ILE A 461 -27.39 10.77 -14.44
CA ILE A 461 -26.49 11.45 -15.38
C ILE A 461 -25.13 11.71 -14.71
N PHE A 462 -25.14 12.27 -13.50
CA PHE A 462 -23.92 12.55 -12.75
C PHE A 462 -23.08 11.29 -12.55
N ALA A 463 -23.70 10.21 -12.05
CA ALA A 463 -23.00 8.96 -11.81
C ALA A 463 -22.40 8.38 -13.09
N MET A 464 -23.15 8.37 -14.20
CA MET A 464 -22.68 7.82 -15.47
C MET A 464 -21.57 8.66 -16.12
N ASP A 465 -21.61 9.99 -15.98
CA ASP A 465 -20.55 10.87 -16.43
C ASP A 465 -19.26 10.65 -15.61
N VAL A 466 -19.37 10.49 -14.29
CA VAL A 466 -18.21 10.15 -13.45
C VAL A 466 -17.68 8.75 -13.78
N VAL A 467 -18.54 7.76 -14.01
CA VAL A 467 -18.12 6.43 -14.48
C VAL A 467 -17.33 6.54 -15.78
N ALA A 468 -17.85 7.29 -16.75
CA ALA A 468 -17.20 7.49 -18.04
C ALA A 468 -15.81 8.13 -17.85
N GLU A 469 -15.67 9.12 -16.95
CA GLU A 469 -14.38 9.70 -16.60
C GLU A 469 -13.42 8.64 -16.01
N LEU A 470 -13.88 7.84 -15.05
CA LEU A 470 -13.02 6.86 -14.36
C LEU A 470 -12.48 5.77 -15.27
N ILE A 471 -13.27 5.28 -16.22
CA ILE A 471 -12.88 4.16 -17.08
C ILE A 471 -12.34 4.61 -18.45
N GLY A 472 -12.27 5.93 -18.69
CA GLY A 472 -11.71 6.51 -19.90
C GLY A 472 -12.69 6.60 -21.09
N GLY A 473 -14.00 6.59 -20.84
CA GLY A 473 -15.04 6.86 -21.83
C GLY A 473 -16.31 6.02 -21.64
N LEU A 474 -17.45 6.56 -22.12
CA LEU A 474 -18.73 5.84 -22.09
C LEU A 474 -18.75 4.65 -23.08
N ASP A 475 -17.95 4.71 -24.13
CA ASP A 475 -17.77 3.62 -25.09
C ASP A 475 -17.20 2.35 -24.42
N VAL A 476 -16.25 2.52 -23.48
CA VAL A 476 -15.73 1.42 -22.65
C VAL A 476 -16.83 0.78 -21.82
N PHE A 477 -17.67 1.59 -21.16
CA PHE A 477 -18.81 1.09 -20.38
C PHE A 477 -19.80 0.32 -21.25
N LEU A 478 -20.17 0.89 -22.41
CA LEU A 478 -21.13 0.27 -23.32
C LEU A 478 -20.59 -1.04 -23.90
N GLU A 479 -19.28 -1.12 -24.16
CA GLU A 479 -18.64 -2.34 -24.63
C GLU A 479 -18.60 -3.40 -23.54
N GLY A 480 -18.16 -3.04 -22.33
CA GLY A 480 -18.22 -3.93 -21.16
C GLY A 480 -19.63 -4.46 -20.91
N ARG A 481 -20.65 -3.59 -21.02
CA ARG A 481 -22.06 -3.96 -20.84
C ARG A 481 -22.54 -4.99 -21.88
N LYS A 482 -22.03 -4.96 -23.12
CA LYS A 482 -22.37 -5.97 -24.14
C LYS A 482 -21.75 -7.33 -23.80
N GLN A 483 -20.58 -7.33 -23.18
CA GLN A 483 -19.86 -8.54 -22.81
C GLN A 483 -20.42 -9.16 -21.52
N THR A 484 -20.89 -8.32 -20.59
CA THR A 484 -21.54 -8.77 -19.36
C THR A 484 -23.04 -8.97 -19.58
N TYR A 485 -23.49 -10.22 -19.73
CA TYR A 485 -24.92 -10.57 -19.82
C TYR A 485 -25.76 -10.17 -18.60
N ARG A 486 -25.14 -9.70 -17.52
CA ARG A 486 -25.76 -9.40 -16.22
C ARG A 486 -26.14 -7.93 -16.00
N GLY A 487 -26.04 -7.09 -17.03
CA GLY A 487 -26.42 -5.67 -16.96
C GLY A 487 -25.29 -4.75 -16.48
N GLY A 488 -25.51 -3.44 -16.60
CA GLY A 488 -24.47 -2.42 -16.33
C GLY A 488 -24.12 -2.25 -14.85
N THR A 489 -25.03 -2.59 -13.93
CA THR A 489 -24.76 -2.48 -12.49
C THR A 489 -23.75 -3.52 -12.01
N VAL A 490 -23.84 -4.74 -12.54
CA VAL A 490 -22.89 -5.82 -12.23
C VAL A 490 -21.49 -5.51 -12.77
N LEU A 491 -21.40 -4.76 -13.87
CA LEU A 491 -20.12 -4.34 -14.46
C LEU A 491 -19.29 -3.47 -13.50
N LEU A 492 -19.93 -2.53 -12.78
CA LEU A 492 -19.24 -1.59 -11.90
C LEU A 492 -18.92 -2.17 -10.51
N GLY A 493 -19.73 -3.09 -10.00
CA GLY A 493 -19.56 -3.63 -8.65
C GLY A 493 -19.89 -2.62 -7.54
N ASP A 494 -20.00 -3.12 -6.31
CA ASP A 494 -20.53 -2.36 -5.18
C ASP A 494 -19.63 -1.20 -4.75
N ASP A 495 -18.30 -1.36 -4.80
CA ASP A 495 -17.36 -0.30 -4.40
C ASP A 495 -17.45 0.96 -5.26
N ILE A 496 -17.51 0.79 -6.59
CA ILE A 496 -17.65 1.94 -7.49
C ILE A 496 -19.01 2.60 -7.26
N PHE A 497 -20.07 1.81 -7.09
CA PHE A 497 -21.41 2.34 -6.80
C PHE A 497 -21.48 3.13 -5.49
N GLU A 498 -20.89 2.61 -4.41
CA GLU A 498 -20.86 3.28 -3.11
C GLU A 498 -20.02 4.56 -3.18
N ALA A 499 -18.87 4.53 -3.85
CA ALA A 499 -18.06 5.72 -4.06
C ALA A 499 -18.81 6.80 -4.86
N LEU A 500 -19.51 6.42 -5.93
CA LEU A 500 -20.34 7.33 -6.73
C LEU A 500 -21.50 7.89 -5.93
N PHE A 501 -22.17 7.06 -5.13
CA PHE A 501 -23.28 7.48 -4.27
C PHE A 501 -22.82 8.51 -3.24
N LEU A 502 -21.73 8.23 -2.53
CA LEU A 502 -21.16 9.17 -1.55
C LEU A 502 -20.71 10.48 -2.20
N ARG A 503 -20.10 10.40 -3.39
CA ARG A 503 -19.73 11.59 -4.16
C ARG A 503 -20.97 12.39 -4.56
N ALA A 504 -21.99 11.73 -5.12
CA ALA A 504 -23.22 12.37 -5.56
C ALA A 504 -23.94 13.03 -4.38
N ARG A 505 -24.00 12.37 -3.22
CA ARG A 505 -24.61 12.92 -2.00
C ARG A 505 -23.95 14.22 -1.57
N LYS A 506 -22.61 14.23 -1.50
CA LYS A 506 -21.81 15.43 -1.18
C LYS A 506 -21.98 16.56 -2.20
N THR A 507 -22.08 16.21 -3.47
CA THR A 507 -21.97 17.15 -4.59
C THR A 507 -23.29 17.80 -4.98
N LEU A 508 -24.35 17.00 -4.97
CA LEU A 508 -25.70 17.38 -5.37
C LEU A 508 -26.59 17.72 -4.18
N ASN A 509 -26.02 17.75 -2.96
CA ASN A 509 -26.71 17.89 -1.69
C ASN A 509 -27.93 16.96 -1.63
N LEU A 510 -27.71 15.67 -1.93
CA LEU A 510 -28.79 14.70 -1.82
C LEU A 510 -29.12 14.57 -0.34
N ASP A 511 -30.40 14.75 -0.04
CA ASP A 511 -30.95 14.52 1.28
C ASP A 511 -30.64 13.08 1.73
N ASP A 512 -30.48 12.88 3.04
CA ASP A 512 -30.18 11.57 3.63
C ASP A 512 -31.32 10.56 3.42
N THR A 513 -32.44 11.01 2.87
CA THR A 513 -33.58 10.20 2.47
C THR A 513 -33.32 9.29 1.26
N ILE A 514 -32.41 9.63 0.34
CA ILE A 514 -32.14 8.77 -0.82
C ILE A 514 -31.29 7.58 -0.41
N ALA A 515 -31.89 6.41 -0.37
CA ALA A 515 -31.18 5.17 -0.09
C ALA A 515 -30.25 4.78 -1.26
N LEU A 516 -29.13 4.11 -0.96
CA LEU A 516 -28.21 3.58 -1.97
C LEU A 516 -28.93 2.70 -3.02
N LYS A 517 -29.96 1.96 -2.59
CA LYS A 517 -30.78 1.11 -3.48
C LYS A 517 -31.56 1.94 -4.52
N GLU A 518 -32.06 3.10 -4.12
CA GLU A 518 -32.77 4.02 -5.02
C GLU A 518 -31.80 4.69 -5.98
N PHE A 519 -30.64 5.12 -5.47
CA PHE A 519 -29.57 5.64 -6.32
C PHE A 519 -29.15 4.64 -7.40
N ARG A 520 -29.00 3.35 -7.06
CA ARG A 520 -28.74 2.28 -8.03
C ARG A 520 -29.81 2.10 -9.10
N ALA A 521 -31.06 2.49 -8.83
CA ALA A 521 -32.13 2.43 -9.82
C ALA A 521 -32.08 3.61 -10.79
N PHE A 522 -31.44 4.73 -10.41
CA PHE A 522 -31.25 5.88 -11.28
C PHE A 522 -30.08 5.72 -12.26
N VAL A 523 -29.06 4.95 -11.87
CA VAL A 523 -27.88 4.62 -12.69
C VAL A 523 -28.18 3.43 -13.60
#